data_AF-A0A3N5NH14-F1
#
_entry.id   AF-A0A3N5NH14-F1
#
_cell.length_a   1.000
_cell.length_b   1.000
_cell.length_c   1.000
_cell.angle_alpha   90.00
_cell.angle_beta   90.00
_cell.angle_gamma   90.00
#
_symmetry.space_group_name_H-M   'P 1'
#
loop_
_entity.id
_entity.type
_entity.pdbx_description
1 polymer ?
#
loop_
_entity_poly.entity_id
_entity_poly.type
_entity_poly.pdbx_seq_one_letter_code
_entity_poly.pdbx_strand_id
1 'polypeptide(L)'
;MAKALVVVESPAKAKTINKYLGRDYKVLASMGHVRDLPKSKLGVDVDEGFAPVYEPIAARKKVIAELKSAARDATDIYIATDPDREGEAIGWHLAEELGTKKKKIRRLMFNE
;
A
#
# COMPACT_ATOMS: atom_id res chain seq x y z
N MET A 1 -20.66 0.00 -7.42
CA MET A 1 -19.51 -0.64 -6.74
C MET A 1 -18.28 -0.37 -7.58
N ALA A 2 -17.23 0.22 -7.02
CA ALA A 2 -15.97 0.37 -7.75
C ALA A 2 -15.42 -1.02 -8.04
N LYS A 3 -15.05 -1.29 -9.28
CA LYS A 3 -14.46 -2.58 -9.67
C LYS A 3 -13.06 -2.71 -9.09
N ALA A 4 -12.26 -1.66 -9.11
CA ALA A 4 -10.86 -1.75 -8.70
C ALA A 4 -10.48 -0.75 -7.60
N LEU A 5 -9.53 -1.15 -6.75
CA LEU A 5 -8.85 -0.29 -5.80
C LEU A 5 -7.49 0.12 -6.38
N VAL A 6 -7.18 1.42 -6.37
CA VAL A 6 -5.85 1.94 -6.66
C VAL A 6 -5.30 2.59 -5.40
N VAL A 7 -4.11 2.16 -4.97
CA VAL A 7 -3.43 2.72 -3.81
C VAL A 7 -2.20 3.50 -4.26
N VAL A 8 -2.13 4.76 -3.85
CA VAL A 8 -0.97 5.65 -4.06
C VAL A 8 -0.39 6.06 -2.71
N GLU A 9 0.80 6.66 -2.70
CA GLU A 9 1.42 7.10 -1.45
C GLU A 9 0.80 8.39 -0.86
N SER A 10 0.36 9.34 -1.70
CA SER A 10 0.02 10.71 -1.29
C SER A 10 -1.41 11.14 -1.68
N PRO A 11 -2.08 11.97 -0.87
CA PRO A 11 -3.43 12.48 -1.17
C PRO A 11 -3.51 13.29 -2.46
N ALA A 12 -2.45 14.03 -2.80
CA ALA A 12 -2.39 14.83 -4.01
C ALA A 12 -2.47 13.94 -5.27
N LYS A 13 -1.66 12.87 -5.32
CA LYS A 13 -1.73 11.88 -6.40
C LYS A 13 -3.08 11.19 -6.47
N ALA A 14 -3.68 10.85 -5.31
CA ALA A 14 -5.00 10.23 -5.28
C ALA A 14 -6.05 11.12 -5.93
N LYS A 15 -6.03 12.43 -5.62
CA LYS A 15 -6.94 13.42 -6.22
C LYS A 15 -6.72 13.55 -7.73
N THR A 16 -5.48 13.53 -8.20
CA THR A 16 -5.16 13.63 -9.63
C THR A 16 -5.58 12.38 -10.40
N ILE A 17 -5.18 11.19 -9.96
CA ILE A 17 -5.51 9.92 -10.62
C ILE A 17 -7.03 9.68 -10.64
N ASN A 18 -7.73 10.05 -9.57
CA ASN A 18 -9.19 9.91 -9.52
C ASN A 18 -9.90 10.73 -10.60
N LYS A 19 -9.31 11.85 -11.07
CA LYS A 19 -9.87 12.62 -12.20
C LYS A 19 -9.76 11.85 -13.53
N TYR A 20 -8.74 11.00 -13.69
CA TYR A 20 -8.54 10.23 -14.92
C TYR A 20 -9.35 8.93 -14.95
N LEU A 21 -9.43 8.21 -13.83
CA LEU A 21 -10.01 6.87 -13.78
C LEU A 21 -11.54 6.83 -13.63
N GLY A 22 -12.15 7.88 -13.07
CA GLY A 22 -13.59 7.97 -12.90
C GLY A 22 -14.16 6.97 -11.87
N ARG A 23 -15.46 6.67 -11.99
CA ARG A 23 -16.27 6.02 -10.93
C ARG A 23 -16.03 4.50 -10.77
N ASP A 24 -15.39 3.86 -11.73
CA ASP A 24 -15.11 2.42 -11.68
C ASP A 24 -13.92 2.08 -10.78
N TYR A 25 -13.15 3.08 -10.37
CA TYR A 25 -11.98 2.96 -9.52
C TYR A 25 -12.19 3.68 -8.20
N LYS A 26 -11.75 3.07 -7.10
CA LYS A 26 -11.59 3.73 -5.81
C LYS A 26 -10.12 4.02 -5.63
N VAL A 27 -9.73 5.30 -5.59
CA VAL A 27 -8.34 5.71 -5.39
C VAL A 27 -8.14 6.15 -3.93
N LEU A 28 -7.25 5.49 -3.21
CA LEU A 28 -6.92 5.79 -1.81
C LEU A 28 -5.42 6.06 -1.65
N ALA A 29 -5.06 6.87 -0.66
CA ALA A 29 -3.67 7.17 -0.32
C ALA A 29 -3.24 6.39 0.93
N SER A 30 -2.03 5.82 0.92
CA SER A 30 -1.44 5.16 2.09
C SER A 30 -0.89 6.12 3.13
N MET A 31 -0.71 7.40 2.76
CA MET A 31 -0.03 8.41 3.56
C MET A 31 1.45 8.06 3.82
N GLY A 32 2.12 7.55 2.79
CA GLY A 32 3.50 7.04 2.84
C GLY A 32 3.57 5.60 3.36
N HIS A 33 4.59 5.33 4.19
CA HIS A 33 4.79 4.02 4.81
C HIS A 33 3.61 3.62 5.71
N VAL A 34 3.25 2.33 5.65
CA VAL A 34 2.21 1.71 6.50
C VAL A 34 2.79 0.75 7.54
N ARG A 35 4.02 0.27 7.31
CA ARG A 35 4.79 -0.58 8.21
C ARG A 35 6.17 0.00 8.40
N ASP A 36 6.76 -0.28 9.54
CA ASP A 36 8.12 0.13 9.92
C ASP A 36 8.72 -0.91 10.88
N LEU A 37 10.01 -0.78 11.19
CA LEU A 37 10.63 -1.57 12.23
C LEU A 37 10.06 -1.21 13.62
N PRO A 38 10.01 -2.16 14.57
CA PRO A 38 9.61 -1.90 15.95
C PRO A 38 10.42 -0.77 16.57
N LYS A 39 9.75 0.18 17.23
CA LYS A 39 10.43 1.34 17.84
C LYS A 39 11.31 1.01 19.04
N SER A 40 11.03 -0.08 19.73
CA SER A 40 11.61 -0.43 21.03
C SER A 40 12.51 -1.68 21.00
N LYS A 41 12.74 -2.25 19.82
CA LYS A 41 13.59 -3.43 19.61
C LYS A 41 14.40 -3.23 18.33
N LEU A 42 15.47 -4.01 18.15
CA LEU A 42 16.32 -3.92 16.95
C LEU A 42 15.52 -4.14 15.65
N GLY A 43 14.50 -4.99 15.67
CA GLY A 43 13.63 -5.23 14.52
C GLY A 43 14.29 -5.98 13.36
N VAL A 44 15.53 -6.45 13.53
CA VAL A 44 16.28 -7.21 12.55
C VAL A 44 16.93 -8.39 13.26
N ASP A 45 16.77 -9.58 12.71
CA ASP A 45 17.45 -10.79 13.18
C ASP A 45 18.85 -10.88 12.54
N VAL A 46 19.88 -10.57 13.32
CA VAL A 46 21.28 -10.56 12.84
C VAL A 46 21.87 -11.96 12.68
N ASP A 47 21.28 -12.96 13.32
CA ASP A 47 21.74 -14.35 13.30
C ASP A 47 21.05 -15.13 12.17
N GLU A 48 19.81 -14.76 11.84
CA GLU A 48 19.01 -15.35 10.76
C GLU A 48 18.97 -14.46 9.50
N GLY A 49 20.15 -14.16 8.93
CA GLY A 49 20.25 -13.57 7.60
C GLY A 49 19.71 -12.14 7.46
N PHE A 50 19.67 -11.37 8.54
CA PHE A 50 19.16 -9.99 8.58
C PHE A 50 17.65 -9.89 8.28
N ALA A 51 16.87 -10.91 8.65
CA ALA A 51 15.43 -10.90 8.47
C ALA A 51 14.78 -9.74 9.25
N PRO A 52 14.07 -8.80 8.58
CA PRO A 52 13.40 -7.70 9.26
C PRO A 52 12.04 -8.14 9.83
N VAL A 53 11.73 -7.65 11.02
CA VAL A 53 10.39 -7.69 11.61
C VAL A 53 9.74 -6.34 11.36
N TYR A 54 8.66 -6.32 10.58
CA TYR A 54 7.90 -5.11 10.30
C TYR A 54 6.57 -5.10 11.02
N GLU A 55 6.28 -4.00 11.72
CA GLU A 55 5.03 -3.76 12.44
C GLU A 55 4.21 -2.66 11.77
N PRO A 56 2.86 -2.74 11.79
CA PRO A 56 2.01 -1.65 11.35
C PRO A 56 2.27 -0.36 12.15
N ILE A 57 2.44 0.76 11.46
CA ILE A 57 2.63 2.06 12.12
C ILE A 57 1.33 2.44 12.85
N ALA A 58 1.38 2.58 14.17
CA ALA A 58 0.21 2.85 15.00
C ALA A 58 -0.61 4.07 14.54
N ALA A 59 0.08 5.15 14.13
CA ALA A 59 -0.54 6.37 13.60
C ALA A 59 -1.30 6.15 12.29
N ARG A 60 -1.01 5.06 11.55
CA ARG A 60 -1.63 4.69 10.29
C ARG A 60 -2.72 3.63 10.42
N LYS A 61 -3.06 3.19 11.64
CA LYS A 61 -4.05 2.13 11.89
C LYS A 61 -5.41 2.37 11.21
N LYS A 62 -5.90 3.61 11.20
CA LYS A 62 -7.16 3.97 10.52
C LYS A 62 -7.05 3.83 9.00
N VAL A 63 -5.96 4.32 8.42
CA VAL A 63 -5.68 4.22 6.97
C VAL A 63 -5.56 2.76 6.55
N ILE A 64 -4.81 1.95 7.31
CA ILE A 64 -4.65 0.51 7.04
C ILE A 64 -6.00 -0.20 7.09
N ALA A 65 -6.85 0.11 8.08
CA ALA A 65 -8.19 -0.47 8.18
C ALA A 65 -9.07 -0.11 6.97
N GLU A 66 -9.02 1.15 6.52
CA GLU A 66 -9.75 1.60 5.33
C GLU A 66 -9.26 0.89 4.06
N LEU A 67 -7.95 0.83 3.86
CA LEU A 67 -7.34 0.15 2.72
C LEU A 67 -7.70 -1.34 2.70
N LYS A 68 -7.62 -2.03 3.86
CA LYS A 68 -8.03 -3.43 4.00
C LYS A 68 -9.51 -3.62 3.69
N SER A 69 -10.38 -2.69 4.11
CA SER A 69 -11.80 -2.77 3.77
C SER A 69 -12.03 -2.61 2.27
N ALA A 70 -11.44 -1.58 1.65
CA ALA A 70 -11.57 -1.36 0.22
C ALA A 70 -10.99 -2.52 -0.62
N ALA A 71 -9.87 -3.09 -0.17
CA ALA A 71 -9.24 -4.24 -0.82
C ALA A 71 -10.13 -5.49 -0.76
N ARG A 72 -10.93 -5.68 0.30
CA ARG A 72 -11.91 -6.78 0.39
C ARG A 72 -13.06 -6.62 -0.59
N ASP A 73 -13.48 -5.41 -0.89
CA ASP A 73 -14.62 -5.14 -1.78
C ASP A 73 -14.23 -5.05 -3.27
N ALA A 74 -12.97 -4.73 -3.58
CA ALA A 74 -12.48 -4.57 -4.95
C ALA A 74 -12.22 -5.91 -5.68
N THR A 75 -12.45 -5.99 -6.99
CA THR A 75 -12.08 -7.15 -7.82
C THR A 75 -10.58 -7.22 -8.08
N ASP A 76 -9.96 -6.06 -8.34
CA ASP A 76 -8.52 -5.90 -8.59
C ASP A 76 -7.93 -4.85 -7.66
N ILE A 77 -6.66 -5.05 -7.28
CA ILE A 77 -5.88 -4.11 -6.47
C ILE A 77 -4.68 -3.67 -7.28
N TYR A 78 -4.52 -2.36 -7.45
CA TYR A 78 -3.40 -1.73 -8.12
C TYR A 78 -2.58 -0.92 -7.11
N ILE A 79 -1.27 -1.11 -7.10
CA ILE A 79 -0.32 -0.34 -6.32
C ILE A 79 0.41 0.60 -7.27
N ALA A 80 0.23 1.90 -7.06
CA ALA A 80 0.67 3.00 -7.90
C ALA A 80 1.55 3.97 -7.08
N THR A 81 2.50 3.41 -6.35
CA THR A 81 3.56 4.15 -5.66
C THR A 81 4.64 4.59 -6.65
N ASP A 82 5.51 5.51 -6.24
CA ASP A 82 6.56 6.00 -7.14
C ASP A 82 7.47 4.90 -7.68
N PRO A 83 7.98 5.05 -8.92
CA PRO A 83 8.87 4.08 -9.56
C PRO A 83 10.32 4.24 -9.08
N ASP A 84 10.49 4.46 -7.77
CA ASP A 84 11.79 4.50 -7.12
C ASP A 84 11.88 3.44 -6.00
N ARG A 85 13.04 3.39 -5.33
CA ARG A 85 13.27 2.40 -4.27
C ARG A 85 12.32 2.56 -3.09
N GLU A 86 11.97 3.80 -2.72
CA GLU A 86 11.10 4.07 -1.57
C GLU A 86 9.66 3.68 -1.90
N GLY A 87 9.17 4.09 -3.08
CA GLY A 87 7.88 3.71 -3.61
C GLY A 87 7.73 2.20 -3.77
N GLU A 88 8.78 1.48 -4.18
CA GLU A 88 8.74 0.01 -4.24
C GLU A 88 8.67 -0.62 -2.84
N ALA A 89 9.40 -0.10 -1.86
CA ALA A 89 9.32 -0.58 -0.48
C ALA A 89 7.92 -0.32 0.14
N ILE A 90 7.35 0.86 -0.09
CA ILE A 90 5.97 1.18 0.32
C ILE A 90 4.99 0.24 -0.39
N GLY A 91 5.18 0.02 -1.69
CA GLY A 91 4.34 -0.86 -2.49
C GLY A 91 4.38 -2.31 -2.01
N TRP A 92 5.57 -2.81 -1.65
CA TRP A 92 5.73 -4.13 -1.05
C TRP A 92 5.03 -4.22 0.32
N HIS A 93 5.20 -3.23 1.21
CA HIS A 93 4.48 -3.20 2.50
C HIS A 93 2.96 -3.19 2.32
N LEU A 94 2.45 -2.45 1.34
CA LEU A 94 1.03 -2.44 1.00
C LEU A 94 0.59 -3.79 0.46
N ALA A 95 1.38 -4.44 -0.39
CA ALA A 95 1.08 -5.76 -0.91
C ALA A 95 1.00 -6.80 0.21
N GLU A 96 1.91 -6.74 1.20
CA GLU A 96 1.89 -7.60 2.38
C GLU A 96 0.68 -7.34 3.28
N GLU A 97 0.30 -6.07 3.51
CA GLU A 97 -0.85 -5.73 4.35
C GLU A 97 -2.20 -6.02 3.67
N LEU A 98 -2.30 -5.81 2.36
CA LEU A 98 -3.54 -5.94 1.59
C LEU A 98 -3.68 -7.31 0.92
N GLY A 99 -2.58 -8.05 0.83
CA GLY A 99 -2.48 -9.35 0.20
C GLY A 99 -3.48 -10.33 0.78
N THR A 100 -4.32 -10.88 -0.09
CA THR A 100 -5.13 -12.04 0.24
C THR A 100 -4.84 -13.10 -0.81
N LYS A 101 -4.79 -14.38 -0.41
CA LYS A 101 -4.50 -15.52 -1.30
C LYS A 101 -5.39 -15.59 -2.57
N LYS A 102 -6.47 -14.81 -2.63
CA LYS A 102 -7.49 -14.87 -3.67
C LYS A 102 -7.42 -13.73 -4.70
N LYS A 103 -6.68 -12.64 -4.46
CA LYS A 103 -6.68 -11.46 -5.34
C LYS A 103 -5.30 -11.15 -5.87
N LYS A 104 -5.21 -10.91 -7.19
CA LYS A 104 -3.97 -10.48 -7.83
C LYS A 104 -3.76 -8.99 -7.55
N ILE A 105 -2.64 -8.69 -6.90
CA ILE A 105 -2.13 -7.32 -6.76
C ILE A 105 -1.29 -7.01 -8.01
N ARG A 106 -1.52 -5.84 -8.62
CA ARG A 106 -0.82 -5.39 -9.82
C ARG A 106 -0.02 -4.14 -9.50
N ARG A 107 1.26 -4.14 -9.86
CA ARG A 107 2.12 -2.95 -9.77
C ARG A 107 1.93 -2.08 -11.01
N LEU A 108 1.63 -0.80 -10.82
CA LEU A 108 1.54 0.21 -11.88
C LEU A 108 2.70 1.18 -11.74
N MET A 109 3.42 1.46 -12.81
CA MET A 109 4.50 2.44 -12.85
C MET A 109 4.19 3.51 -13.88
N PHE A 110 4.46 4.76 -13.55
CA PHE A 110 4.36 5.91 -14.44
C PHE A 110 5.37 6.97 -13.97
N ASN A 111 5.94 7.71 -14.90
CA ASN A 111 6.93 8.75 -14.62
C ASN A 111 6.36 10.17 -14.83
N GLU A 112 5.14 10.28 -15.36
CA GLU A 112 4.46 11.53 -15.70
C GLU A 112 2.95 11.41 -15.44
#